data_AF-A0A7Y7NQ29-F1
#
_entry.id   AF-A0A7Y7NQ29-F1
#
_cell.length_a   1.000
_cell.length_b   1.000
_cell.length_c   1.000
_cell.angle_alpha   90.00
_cell.angle_beta   90.00
_cell.angle_gamma   90.00
#
_symmetry.space_group_name_H-M   'P 1'
#
loop_
_entity.id
_entity.type
_entity.pdbx_description
1 polymer ?
#
loop_
_entity_poly.entity_id
_entity_poly.type
_entity_poly.pdbx_seq_one_letter_code
_entity_poly.pdbx_strand_id
1 'polypeptide(L)'
;MKATLFAPDNYVWATPEIRAMVTNGCGPGGWKVDLIPDTMYGLDVSEACNIHDWMYTTGATLADKDEADRVFLNNCLRLIDAADSFWFIKKLRRARAKAYFEAVHIFGGPAFWAGKNDKKNLVQAGVAGIRG
;
A
#
# COMPACT_ATOMS: atom_id res chain seq x y z
N MET A 1 19.85 10.86 -0.71
CA MET A 1 18.88 11.61 -1.54
C MET A 1 17.60 11.77 -0.74
N LYS A 2 16.82 12.82 -0.96
CA LYS A 2 15.54 13.04 -0.26
C LYS A 2 14.44 13.29 -1.28
N ALA A 3 13.30 12.65 -1.09
CA ALA A 3 12.06 12.93 -1.80
C ALA A 3 11.04 13.47 -0.81
N THR A 4 10.19 14.39 -1.27
CA THR A 4 9.03 14.84 -0.50
C THR A 4 7.85 13.97 -0.90
N LEU A 5 7.21 13.30 0.07
CA LEU A 5 6.02 12.48 -0.14
C LEU A 5 4.78 13.23 0.35
N PHE A 6 3.62 12.90 -0.22
CA PHE A 6 2.35 13.33 0.34
C PHE A 6 1.91 12.31 1.38
N ALA A 7 1.52 12.80 2.55
CA ALA A 7 0.87 12.01 3.58
C ALA A 7 -0.25 12.85 4.19
N PRO A 8 -1.34 12.23 4.68
CA PRO A 8 -2.38 12.96 5.37
C PRO A 8 -1.86 13.57 6.69
N ASP A 9 -2.45 14.68 7.13
CA ASP A 9 -1.99 15.42 8.32
C ASP A 9 -1.89 14.52 9.57
N ASN A 10 -2.86 13.61 9.74
CA ASN A 10 -2.87 12.67 10.86
C ASN A 10 -1.70 11.67 10.83
N TYR A 11 -1.13 11.36 9.66
CA TYR A 11 0.09 10.57 9.54
C TYR A 11 1.31 11.41 9.89
N VAL A 12 1.36 12.66 9.43
CA VAL A 12 2.48 13.58 9.68
C VAL A 12 2.62 13.90 11.18
N TRP A 13 1.48 14.05 11.87
CA TRP A 13 1.45 14.32 13.31
C TRP A 13 1.58 13.07 14.19
N ALA A 14 1.38 11.88 13.63
CA ALA A 14 1.54 10.64 14.38
C ALA A 14 3.01 10.39 14.73
N THR A 15 3.25 10.00 15.98
CA THR A 15 4.60 9.60 16.41
C THR A 15 5.04 8.35 15.65
N PRO A 16 6.36 8.10 15.50
CA PRO A 16 6.86 6.87 14.87
C PRO A 16 6.28 5.60 15.49
N GLU A 17 6.05 5.59 16.82
CA GLU A 17 5.47 4.45 17.53
C GLU A 17 4.02 4.21 17.11
N ILE A 18 3.23 5.27 16.96
CA ILE A 18 1.83 5.17 16.50
C ILE A 18 1.79 4.68 15.04
N ARG A 19 2.69 5.18 14.20
CA ARG A 19 2.78 4.71 12.80
C ARG A 19 3.12 3.23 12.73
N ALA A 20 4.10 2.77 13.51
CA ALA A 20 4.52 1.38 13.55
C ALA A 20 3.42 0.39 14.01
N MET A 21 2.37 0.84 14.71
CA MET A 21 1.23 0.00 15.07
C MET A 21 0.31 -0.33 13.88
N VAL A 22 0.38 0.47 12.82
CA VAL A 22 -0.57 0.45 11.69
C VAL A 22 0.12 0.02 10.40
N THR A 23 1.42 0.28 10.25
CA THR A 23 2.17 0.10 9.02
C THR A 23 2.96 -1.21 9.02
N ASN A 24 2.89 -2.00 7.94
CA ASN A 24 3.55 -3.30 7.82
C ASN A 24 4.51 -3.40 6.61
N GLY A 25 4.86 -2.27 5.96
CA GLY A 25 5.68 -2.27 4.75
C GLY A 25 4.83 -2.46 3.48
N CYS A 26 5.44 -2.92 2.37
CA CYS A 26 4.79 -3.03 1.06
C CYS A 26 4.04 -4.34 0.81
N GLY A 27 3.88 -5.18 1.84
CA GLY A 27 3.19 -6.46 1.78
C GLY A 27 1.82 -6.41 2.49
N PRO A 28 0.84 -7.21 2.04
CA PRO A 28 -0.36 -7.45 2.84
C PRO A 28 0.09 -8.21 4.09
N GLY A 29 -0.02 -7.61 5.27
CA GLY A 29 0.33 -8.28 6.52
C GLY A 29 -0.19 -9.73 6.57
N GLY A 30 0.69 -10.70 6.90
CA GLY A 30 0.39 -12.13 6.88
C GLY A 30 1.30 -12.98 5.98
N TRP A 31 0.86 -14.18 5.60
CA TRP A 31 1.67 -15.23 4.95
C TRP A 31 2.17 -14.92 3.51
N LYS A 32 1.85 -13.75 2.94
CA LYS A 32 2.31 -13.31 1.61
C LYS A 32 3.30 -12.13 1.67
N VAL A 33 3.71 -11.70 2.86
CA VAL A 33 4.65 -10.59 3.09
C VAL A 33 5.98 -10.82 2.34
N ASP A 34 6.46 -12.06 2.24
CA ASP A 34 7.76 -12.36 1.63
C ASP A 34 7.78 -12.33 0.10
N LEU A 35 6.63 -12.22 -0.58
CA LEU A 35 6.56 -12.27 -2.04
C LEU A 35 6.62 -10.87 -2.69
N ILE A 36 6.27 -9.83 -1.94
CA ILE A 36 6.16 -8.47 -2.45
C ILE A 36 7.28 -7.65 -1.80
N PRO A 37 8.42 -7.47 -2.48
CA PRO A 37 9.54 -6.77 -1.86
C PRO A 37 9.20 -5.28 -1.68
N ASP A 38 9.71 -4.73 -0.59
CA ASP A 38 9.68 -3.31 -0.23
C ASP A 38 10.56 -2.43 -1.13
N THR A 39 11.15 -3.03 -2.16
CA THR A 39 12.02 -2.35 -3.09
C THR A 39 11.55 -2.47 -4.53
N MET A 40 11.75 -1.40 -5.29
CA MET A 40 11.61 -1.39 -6.73
C MET A 40 13.00 -1.30 -7.34
N TYR A 41 13.59 -2.45 -7.68
CA TYR A 41 14.93 -2.53 -8.26
C TYR A 41 15.97 -1.76 -7.42
N GLY A 42 16.05 -2.10 -6.13
CA GLY A 42 16.96 -1.49 -5.16
C GLY A 42 16.57 -0.10 -4.64
N LEU A 43 15.46 0.48 -5.11
CA LEU A 43 14.89 1.69 -4.49
C LEU A 43 13.90 1.28 -3.41
N ASP A 44 14.17 1.66 -2.17
CA ASP A 44 13.26 1.52 -1.05
C ASP A 44 12.00 2.39 -1.24
N VAL A 45 10.83 1.76 -1.14
CA VAL A 45 9.51 2.41 -1.24
C VAL A 45 8.66 2.20 0.02
N SER A 46 9.25 1.71 1.11
CA SER A 46 8.55 1.37 2.36
C SER A 46 7.71 2.52 2.89
N GLU A 47 8.22 3.76 2.85
CA GLU A 47 7.47 4.91 3.35
C GLU A 47 6.20 5.20 2.52
N ALA A 48 6.22 4.95 1.21
CA ALA A 48 5.00 5.07 0.39
C ALA A 48 3.96 4.02 0.77
N CYS A 49 4.40 2.81 1.13
CA CYS A 49 3.55 1.72 1.59
C CYS A 49 3.00 1.99 3.00
N ASN A 50 3.83 2.52 3.90
CA ASN A 50 3.41 2.94 5.24
C ASN A 50 2.28 3.99 5.19
N ILE A 51 2.40 4.98 4.30
CA ILE A 51 1.35 5.99 4.10
C ILE A 51 0.07 5.33 3.55
N HIS A 52 0.20 4.37 2.62
CA HIS A 52 -0.92 3.59 2.08
C HIS A 52 -1.65 2.79 3.15
N ASP A 53 -0.94 2.02 3.97
CA ASP A 53 -1.48 1.23 5.09
C ASP A 53 -2.22 2.10 6.09
N TRP A 54 -1.66 3.28 6.40
CA TRP A 54 -2.30 4.25 7.28
C TRP A 54 -3.62 4.78 6.73
N MET A 55 -3.62 5.17 5.45
CA MET A 55 -4.83 5.62 4.77
C MET A 55 -5.85 4.48 4.66
N TYR A 56 -5.39 3.25 4.45
CA TYR A 56 -6.24 2.06 4.48
C TYR A 56 -6.85 1.82 5.86
N THR A 57 -6.14 2.09 6.94
CA THR A 57 -6.68 1.90 8.29
C THR A 57 -7.67 2.99 8.68
N THR A 58 -7.39 4.23 8.29
CA THR A 58 -8.18 5.40 8.69
C THR A 58 -9.35 5.73 7.77
N GLY A 59 -9.31 5.33 6.50
CA GLY A 59 -10.38 5.55 5.53
C GLY A 59 -11.65 4.76 5.85
N ALA A 60 -12.82 5.27 5.45
CA ALA A 60 -14.12 4.66 5.72
C ALA A 60 -14.97 4.42 4.47
N THR A 61 -14.56 4.97 3.33
CA THR A 61 -15.32 4.95 2.08
C THR A 61 -14.51 4.36 0.93
N LEU A 62 -15.19 3.95 -0.15
CA LEU A 62 -14.51 3.54 -1.37
C LEU A 62 -13.67 4.68 -1.98
N ALA A 63 -14.12 5.93 -1.83
CA ALA A 63 -13.36 7.09 -2.27
C ALA A 63 -12.02 7.22 -1.51
N ASP A 64 -12.02 6.94 -0.20
CA ASP A 64 -10.79 6.95 0.62
C ASP A 64 -9.82 5.84 0.18
N LYS A 65 -10.34 4.66 -0.15
CA LYS A 65 -9.52 3.57 -0.72
C LYS A 65 -8.87 4.00 -2.04
N ASP A 66 -9.67 4.54 -2.96
CA ASP A 66 -9.18 4.98 -4.25
C ASP A 66 -8.18 6.13 -4.11
N GLU A 67 -8.36 7.01 -3.13
CA GLU A 67 -7.39 8.04 -2.78
C GLU A 67 -6.09 7.43 -2.26
N ALA A 68 -6.15 6.49 -1.32
CA ALA A 68 -4.99 5.79 -0.80
C ALA A 68 -4.18 5.13 -1.92
N ASP A 69 -4.85 4.40 -2.82
CA ASP A 69 -4.19 3.71 -3.94
C ASP A 69 -3.48 4.72 -4.88
N ARG A 70 -4.13 5.85 -5.20
CA ARG A 70 -3.52 6.92 -6.01
C ARG A 70 -2.35 7.60 -5.29
N VAL A 71 -2.46 7.86 -3.99
CA VAL A 71 -1.40 8.45 -3.17
C VAL A 71 -0.18 7.54 -3.14
N PHE A 72 -0.37 6.23 -2.98
CA PHE A 72 0.69 5.23 -3.06
C PHE A 72 1.47 5.34 -4.38
N LEU A 73 0.77 5.29 -5.53
CA LEU A 73 1.40 5.42 -6.84
C LEU A 73 2.18 6.73 -6.96
N ASN A 74 1.57 7.85 -6.60
CA ASN A 74 2.20 9.17 -6.69
C ASN A 74 3.46 9.28 -5.83
N ASN A 75 3.45 8.70 -4.62
CA ASN A 75 4.62 8.67 -3.75
C ASN A 75 5.73 7.78 -4.30
N CYS A 76 5.41 6.62 -4.86
CA CYS A 76 6.40 5.82 -5.56
C CYS A 76 7.03 6.60 -6.73
N LEU A 77 6.23 7.31 -7.53
CA LEU A 77 6.75 8.13 -8.63
C LEU A 77 7.69 9.22 -8.13
N ARG A 78 7.35 9.93 -7.04
CA ARG A 78 8.23 10.94 -6.42
C ARG A 78 9.57 10.35 -5.95
N LEU A 79 9.56 9.17 -5.33
CA LEU A 79 10.79 8.47 -4.94
C LEU A 79 11.64 8.10 -6.16
N ILE A 80 11.00 7.60 -7.22
CA ILE A 80 11.68 7.20 -8.46
C ILE A 80 12.27 8.41 -9.18
N ASP A 81 11.57 9.54 -9.19
CA ASP A 81 12.02 10.79 -9.79
C ASP A 81 13.24 11.36 -9.06
N ALA A 82 13.19 11.37 -7.72
CA ALA A 82 14.27 11.85 -6.86
C ALA A 82 15.49 10.93 -6.80
N ALA A 83 15.36 9.66 -7.18
CA ALA A 83 16.49 8.73 -7.21
C ALA A 83 17.49 9.12 -8.31
N ASP A 84 18.77 9.16 -7.96
CA ASP A 84 19.87 9.27 -8.91
C ASP A 84 20.11 7.88 -9.51
N SER A 85 19.55 7.68 -10.69
CA SER A 85 19.50 6.38 -11.34
C SER A 85 19.31 6.57 -12.83
N PHE A 86 19.90 5.67 -13.60
CA PHE A 86 19.79 5.68 -15.05
C PHE A 86 18.32 5.62 -15.50
N TRP A 87 17.99 6.33 -16.59
CA TRP A 87 16.62 6.49 -17.07
C TRP A 87 15.90 5.15 -17.32
N PHE A 88 16.65 4.12 -17.72
CA PHE A 88 16.10 2.78 -17.95
C PHE A 88 15.65 2.11 -16.65
N ILE A 89 16.45 2.21 -15.57
CA ILE A 89 16.06 1.70 -14.24
C ILE A 89 14.84 2.47 -13.72
N LYS A 90 14.83 3.79 -13.92
CA LYS A 90 13.68 4.66 -13.65
C LYS A 90 12.42 4.16 -14.38
N LYS A 91 12.51 3.73 -15.64
CA LYS A 91 11.39 3.16 -16.41
C LYS A 91 10.90 1.83 -15.81
N LEU A 92 11.81 0.92 -15.47
CA LEU A 92 11.46 -0.36 -14.82
C LEU A 92 10.76 -0.15 -13.48
N ARG A 93 11.25 0.79 -12.66
CA ARG A 93 10.62 1.15 -11.38
C ARG A 93 9.19 1.67 -11.57
N ARG A 94 8.94 2.53 -12.57
CA ARG A 94 7.58 3.02 -12.87
C ARG A 94 6.64 1.89 -13.29
N ALA A 95 7.12 0.97 -14.12
CA ALA A 95 6.33 -0.20 -14.51
C ALA A 95 5.94 -1.05 -13.29
N ARG A 96 6.87 -1.27 -12.35
CA ARG A 96 6.60 -1.97 -11.09
C ARG A 96 5.65 -1.21 -10.17
N ALA A 97 5.81 0.11 -10.04
CA ALA A 97 4.90 0.95 -9.26
C ALA A 97 3.46 0.88 -9.79
N LYS A 98 3.28 0.89 -11.12
CA LYS A 98 1.98 0.70 -11.76
C LYS A 98 1.40 -0.69 -11.47
N ALA A 99 2.21 -1.75 -11.53
CA ALA A 99 1.75 -3.10 -11.20
C ALA A 99 1.30 -3.22 -9.74
N TYR A 100 2.01 -2.60 -8.79
CA TYR A 100 1.59 -2.58 -7.38
C TYR A 100 0.30 -1.79 -7.20
N PHE A 101 0.18 -0.62 -7.84
CA PHE A 101 -1.05 0.16 -7.86
C PHE A 101 -2.23 -0.65 -8.39
N GLU A 102 -2.08 -1.32 -9.53
CA GLU A 102 -3.12 -2.19 -10.10
C GLU A 102 -3.52 -3.31 -9.14
N ALA A 103 -2.53 -3.90 -8.43
CA ALA A 103 -2.80 -4.95 -7.46
C ALA A 103 -3.64 -4.44 -6.27
N VAL A 104 -3.31 -3.30 -5.66
CA VAL A 104 -4.09 -2.73 -4.56
C VAL A 104 -5.44 -2.17 -5.03
N HIS A 105 -5.47 -1.60 -6.23
CA HIS A 105 -6.68 -1.04 -6.81
C HIS A 105 -7.73 -2.13 -7.07
N ILE A 106 -7.31 -3.23 -7.71
CA ILE A 106 -8.20 -4.33 -8.11
C ILE A 106 -8.46 -5.30 -6.94
N PHE A 107 -7.44 -5.67 -6.17
CA PHE A 107 -7.53 -6.74 -5.17
C PHE A 107 -7.44 -6.26 -3.71
N GLY A 108 -7.22 -4.96 -3.48
CA GLY A 108 -7.05 -4.43 -2.13
C GLY A 108 -8.34 -4.23 -1.33
N GLY A 109 -9.51 -4.45 -1.94
CA GLY A 109 -10.81 -4.29 -1.27
C GLY A 109 -10.93 -5.05 0.06
N PRO A 110 -10.65 -6.36 0.12
CA PRO A 110 -10.69 -7.12 1.36
C PRO A 110 -9.79 -6.56 2.47
N ALA A 111 -8.58 -6.09 2.13
CA ALA A 111 -7.66 -5.50 3.10
C ALA A 111 -8.18 -4.14 3.59
N PHE A 112 -8.69 -3.30 2.70
CA PHE A 112 -9.27 -2.00 3.06
C PHE A 112 -10.48 -2.15 4.00
N TRP A 113 -11.35 -3.14 3.78
CA TRP A 113 -12.55 -3.33 4.58
C TRP A 113 -12.35 -4.22 5.83
N ALA A 114 -11.14 -4.75 6.03
CA ALA A 114 -10.82 -5.59 7.17
C ALA A 114 -11.07 -4.85 8.49
N GLY A 115 -11.88 -5.43 9.38
CA GLY A 115 -12.24 -4.83 10.67
C GLY A 115 -13.24 -3.67 10.62
N LYS A 116 -13.67 -3.22 9.42
CA LYS A 116 -14.61 -2.10 9.26
C LYS A 116 -16.06 -2.53 9.00
N ASN A 117 -16.27 -3.74 8.50
CA ASN A 117 -17.61 -4.27 8.26
C ASN A 117 -18.31 -4.60 9.59
N ASP A 118 -19.55 -4.13 9.74
CA ASP A 118 -20.39 -4.50 10.89
C ASP A 118 -20.62 -6.02 10.88
N LYS A 119 -20.32 -6.67 12.01
CA LYS A 119 -20.46 -8.12 12.17
C LYS A 119 -21.88 -8.60 11.87
N LYS A 120 -22.91 -7.77 12.12
CA LYS A 120 -24.31 -8.11 11.84
C LYS A 120 -24.60 -8.26 10.34
N ASN A 121 -23.76 -7.65 9.48
CA ASN A 121 -23.87 -7.68 8.03
C ASN A 121 -22.99 -8.77 7.40
N LEU A 122 -22.26 -9.56 8.20
CA LEU A 122 -21.41 -10.65 7.73
C LEU A 122 -22.19 -11.98 7.77
N VAL A 123 -22.21 -12.69 6.64
CA VAL A 123 -22.83 -14.02 6.52
C VAL A 123 -21.75 -15.05 6.28
N GLN A 124 -21.87 -16.22 6.92
CA GLN A 124 -20.98 -17.36 6.68
C GLN A 124 -21.45 -18.14 5.45
N ALA A 125 -20.52 -18.50 4.57
CA ALA A 125 -20.78 -19.35 3.42
C ALA A 125 -19.86 -20.58 3.47
N GLY A 126 -20.42 -21.76 3.15
CA GLY A 126 -19.63 -22.97 2.98
C GLY A 126 -18.78 -22.90 1.72
N VAL A 127 -17.51 -23.29 1.81
CA VAL A 127 -16.57 -23.28 0.67
C VAL A 127 -16.30 -24.73 0.25
N ALA A 128 -16.73 -25.13 -0.95
CA ALA A 128 -16.37 -26.42 -1.52
C ALA A 128 -15.02 -26.28 -2.25
N GLY A 129 -13.96 -26.86 -1.70
CA GLY A 129 -12.65 -26.89 -2.35
C GLY A 129 -12.46 -28.16 -3.17
N ILE A 130 -12.10 -28.01 -4.45
CA ILE A 130 -11.45 -29.09 -5.19
C ILE A 130 -10.01 -29.14 -4.67
N ARG A 131 -9.65 -30.22 -3.96
CA ARG A 131 -8.25 -30.50 -3.62
C ARG A 131 -7.51 -30.75 -4.94
N GLY A 132 -6.68 -29.79 -5.36
CA GLY A 132 -5.66 -29.98 -6.39
C GLY A 132 -4.43 -30.64 -5.81
#